data_AF-A0A1S2HIK1-F1
#
_entry.id   AF-A0A1S2HIK1-F1
#
_cell.length_a   1.000
_cell.length_b   1.000
_cell.length_c   1.000
_cell.angle_alpha   90.00
_cell.angle_beta   90.00
_cell.angle_gamma   90.00
#
_symmetry.space_group_name_H-M   'P 1'
#
loop_
_entity.id
_entity.type
_entity.pdbx_description
1 polymer ?
#
loop_
_entity_poly.entity_id
_entity_poly.type
_entity_poly.pdbx_seq_one_letter_code
_entity_poly.pdbx_strand_id
1 'polypeptide(L)'
;MTVTRLAPARRATITAVPVPDALHLAVDGAGRPATEPYDRGVGVEFAYSIAEDRPATRGVTTREVTRQSLLEDERGGRFIVQVDVAEGHGDGVPITAQQPRRPGLVPLAPSGVRALELSAADGIWGDIVSKLARPHSAWRLFEASTGGSSCSVVIDTDPDGWRTRAVEALGRRPHPEIAVVDSPDAVARRWRRAARHLLGSTPG
;
A
#
# COMPACT_ATOMS: atom_id res chain seq x y z
N MET A 1 36.93 27.01 10.92
CA MET A 1 35.87 26.39 10.10
C MET A 1 35.44 25.11 10.79
N THR A 2 34.31 25.13 11.49
CA THR A 2 33.79 23.96 12.21
C THR A 2 33.02 23.10 11.21
N VAL A 3 33.60 21.97 10.82
CA VAL A 3 32.92 20.97 9.98
C VAL A 3 31.94 20.23 10.87
N THR A 4 30.69 20.66 10.90
CA THR A 4 29.60 19.91 11.52
C THR A 4 29.44 18.61 10.73
N ARG A 5 29.95 17.49 11.25
CA ARG A 5 29.63 16.17 10.72
C ARG A 5 28.13 15.96 10.92
N LEU A 6 27.36 16.01 9.84
CA LEU A 6 25.98 15.57 9.83
C LEU A 6 25.93 14.13 10.35
N ALA A 7 25.07 13.87 11.33
CA ALA A 7 24.80 12.51 11.78
C ALA A 7 24.36 11.65 10.58
N PRO A 8 24.73 10.36 10.52
CA PRO A 8 24.29 9.49 9.44
C PRO A 8 22.76 9.43 9.44
N ALA A 9 22.17 9.61 8.26
CA ALA A 9 20.73 9.55 8.08
C ALA A 9 20.19 8.20 8.56
N ARG A 10 19.17 8.24 9.41
CA ARG A 10 18.53 7.07 10.01
C ARG A 10 17.42 6.56 9.09
N ARG A 11 17.38 5.24 8.96
CA ARG A 11 16.36 4.55 8.17
C ARG A 11 15.99 3.24 8.82
N ALA A 12 14.72 2.90 8.74
CA ALA A 12 14.18 1.60 9.06
C ALA A 12 13.32 1.10 7.90
N THR A 13 13.11 -0.21 7.82
CA THR A 13 12.26 -0.83 6.82
C THR A 13 11.25 -1.71 7.53
N ILE A 14 9.98 -1.61 7.12
CA ILE A 14 8.95 -2.61 7.37
C ILE A 14 8.90 -3.50 6.14
N THR A 15 9.24 -4.77 6.30
CA THR A 15 9.24 -5.77 5.22
C THR A 15 7.82 -5.98 4.71
N ALA A 16 7.66 -6.13 3.40
CA ALA A 16 6.37 -6.43 2.78
C ALA A 16 5.75 -7.71 3.37
N VAL A 17 4.43 -7.70 3.54
CA VAL A 17 3.62 -8.89 3.85
C VAL A 17 2.77 -9.19 2.61
N PRO A 18 2.96 -10.34 1.95
CA PRO A 18 2.17 -10.69 0.78
C PRO A 18 0.73 -11.07 1.17
N VAL A 19 -0.17 -11.00 0.19
CA VAL A 19 -1.53 -11.54 0.33
C VAL A 19 -1.45 -13.04 0.67
N PRO A 20 -2.04 -13.49 1.80
CA PRO A 20 -2.02 -14.90 2.21
C PRO A 20 -2.85 -15.76 1.27
N ASP A 21 -2.67 -17.08 1.36
CA ASP A 21 -3.46 -18.02 0.57
C ASP A 21 -4.90 -18.16 1.10
N ALA A 22 -5.07 -18.22 2.42
CA ALA A 22 -6.40 -18.23 3.04
C ALA A 22 -6.93 -16.79 3.15
N LEU A 23 -8.13 -16.57 2.63
CA LEU A 23 -8.81 -15.28 2.63
C LEU A 23 -10.29 -15.46 2.99
N HIS A 24 -10.92 -14.35 3.38
CA HIS A 24 -12.31 -14.28 3.78
C HIS A 24 -13.07 -13.41 2.79
N LEU A 25 -13.76 -14.02 1.83
CA LEU A 25 -14.58 -13.33 0.83
C LEU A 25 -15.85 -12.79 1.48
N ALA A 26 -16.13 -11.51 1.32
CA ALA A 26 -17.37 -10.90 1.78
C ALA A 26 -18.57 -11.44 0.98
N VAL A 27 -19.62 -11.84 1.69
CA VAL A 27 -20.83 -12.41 1.10
C VAL A 27 -22.11 -11.75 1.63
N ASP A 28 -23.16 -11.77 0.83
CA ASP A 28 -24.50 -11.30 1.18
C ASP A 28 -25.27 -12.33 2.04
N GLY A 29 -26.52 -12.01 2.41
CA GLY A 29 -27.37 -12.88 3.22
C GLY A 29 -27.78 -14.20 2.56
N ALA A 30 -27.57 -14.34 1.24
CA ALA A 30 -27.77 -15.58 0.51
C ALA A 30 -26.45 -16.38 0.33
N GLY A 31 -25.34 -15.89 0.89
CA GLY A 31 -24.01 -16.50 0.76
C GLY A 31 -23.36 -16.28 -0.60
N ARG A 32 -23.86 -15.33 -1.40
CA ARG A 32 -23.26 -14.94 -2.68
C ARG A 32 -22.20 -13.85 -2.47
N PRO A 33 -21.17 -13.76 -3.32
CA PRO A 33 -20.18 -12.69 -3.22
C PRO A 33 -20.84 -11.31 -3.18
N ALA A 34 -20.47 -10.50 -2.18
CA ALA A 34 -20.87 -9.10 -2.14
C ALA A 34 -20.07 -8.34 -3.20
N THR A 35 -20.78 -7.72 -4.14
CA THR A 35 -20.16 -7.04 -5.28
C THR A 35 -20.54 -5.57 -5.36
N GLU A 36 -19.63 -4.75 -5.89
CA GLU A 36 -19.93 -3.38 -6.31
C GLU A 36 -19.60 -3.15 -7.79
N PRO A 37 -20.30 -2.24 -8.48
CA PRO A 37 -19.93 -1.85 -9.83
C PRO A 37 -18.54 -1.20 -9.88
N TYR A 38 -17.70 -1.61 -10.85
CA TYR A 38 -16.38 -1.01 -11.09
C TYR A 38 -16.35 -0.21 -12.40
N ASP A 39 -16.29 -0.90 -13.54
CA ASP A 39 -16.27 -0.29 -14.88
C ASP A 39 -16.84 -1.27 -15.91
N ARG A 40 -17.56 -0.75 -16.92
CA ARG A 40 -18.04 -1.50 -18.12
C ARG A 40 -18.63 -2.90 -17.83
N GLY A 41 -19.42 -3.03 -16.76
CA GLY A 41 -20.06 -4.29 -16.39
C GLY A 41 -19.17 -5.29 -15.62
N VAL A 42 -17.94 -4.88 -15.29
CA VAL A 42 -17.06 -5.57 -14.32
C VAL A 42 -17.45 -5.14 -12.91
N GLY A 43 -17.56 -6.11 -12.01
CA GLY A 43 -17.76 -5.86 -10.57
C GLY A 43 -16.47 -5.94 -9.77
N VAL A 44 -16.49 -5.43 -8.53
CA VAL A 44 -15.45 -5.68 -7.51
C VAL A 44 -15.99 -6.69 -6.52
N GLU A 45 -15.20 -7.70 -6.21
CA GLU A 45 -15.38 -8.57 -5.05
C GLU A 45 -14.36 -8.20 -3.96
N PHE A 46 -14.77 -8.34 -2.71
CA PHE A 46 -13.99 -7.91 -1.55
C PHE A 46 -13.56 -9.13 -0.73
N ALA A 47 -12.26 -9.28 -0.54
CA ALA A 47 -11.69 -10.32 0.31
C ALA A 47 -10.88 -9.70 1.45
N TYR A 48 -10.81 -10.40 2.57
CA TYR A 48 -10.10 -9.92 3.76
C TYR A 48 -9.13 -10.97 4.27
N SER A 49 -7.94 -10.54 4.65
CA SER A 49 -6.93 -11.38 5.31
C SER A 49 -7.32 -11.74 6.74
N ILE A 50 -8.16 -10.93 7.36
CA ILE A 50 -8.75 -11.11 8.69
C ILE A 50 -10.26 -10.89 8.53
N ALA A 51 -11.09 -11.88 8.89
CA ALA A 51 -12.54 -11.80 8.65
C ALA A 51 -13.21 -10.60 9.32
N GLU A 52 -12.73 -10.22 10.51
CA GLU A 52 -13.26 -9.14 11.33
C GLU A 52 -12.97 -7.74 10.75
N ASP A 53 -12.03 -7.62 9.83
CA ASP A 53 -11.70 -6.35 9.17
C ASP A 53 -12.74 -5.94 8.12
N ARG A 54 -13.66 -6.84 7.75
CA ARG A 54 -14.76 -6.57 6.83
C ARG A 54 -15.67 -5.46 7.38
N PRO A 55 -15.79 -4.31 6.70
CA PRO A 55 -16.75 -3.28 7.08
C PRO A 55 -18.19 -3.80 7.02
N ALA A 56 -19.06 -3.32 7.92
CA ALA A 56 -20.46 -3.74 7.97
C ALA A 56 -21.22 -3.41 6.67
N THR A 57 -20.74 -2.42 5.91
CA THR A 57 -21.26 -2.02 4.59
C THR A 57 -20.92 -3.03 3.48
N ARG A 58 -20.02 -3.98 3.72
CA ARG A 58 -19.51 -4.94 2.73
C ARG A 58 -20.05 -6.34 3.02
N GLY A 59 -21.23 -6.65 2.49
CA GLY A 59 -21.92 -7.91 2.76
C GLY A 59 -22.40 -8.04 4.21
N VAL A 60 -22.79 -9.24 4.61
CA VAL A 60 -23.27 -9.52 5.98
C VAL A 60 -22.31 -10.40 6.77
N THR A 61 -21.49 -11.20 6.10
CA THR A 61 -20.49 -12.09 6.70
C THR A 61 -19.38 -12.37 5.69
N THR A 62 -18.43 -13.23 6.06
CA THR A 62 -17.40 -13.73 5.17
C THR A 62 -17.46 -15.24 5.00
N ARG A 63 -16.97 -15.74 3.86
CA ARG A 63 -16.72 -17.15 3.59
C ARG A 63 -15.23 -17.37 3.32
N GLU A 64 -14.67 -18.43 3.88
CA GLU A 64 -13.28 -18.81 3.57
C GLU A 64 -13.14 -19.20 2.10
N VAL A 65 -12.08 -18.69 1.46
CA VAL A 65 -11.70 -18.96 0.08
C VAL A 65 -10.18 -19.00 -0.03
N THR A 66 -9.68 -19.58 -1.12
CA THR A 66 -8.26 -19.53 -1.42
C THR A 66 -7.96 -18.38 -2.37
N ARG A 67 -6.77 -17.80 -2.23
CA ARG A 67 -6.25 -16.80 -3.17
C ARG A 67 -6.26 -17.32 -4.60
N GLN A 68 -5.99 -18.61 -4.80
CA GLN A 68 -6.03 -19.23 -6.12
C GLN A 68 -7.44 -19.24 -6.73
N SER A 69 -8.49 -19.52 -5.94
CA SER A 69 -9.88 -19.47 -6.43
C SER A 69 -10.29 -18.07 -6.89
N LEU A 70 -9.92 -17.04 -6.12
CA LEU A 70 -10.17 -15.63 -6.46
C LEU A 70 -9.41 -15.20 -7.73
N LEU A 71 -8.19 -15.70 -7.94
CA LEU A 71 -7.44 -15.47 -9.18
C LEU A 71 -8.10 -16.11 -10.41
N GLU A 72 -8.75 -17.26 -10.23
CA GLU A 72 -9.51 -17.91 -11.30
C GLU A 72 -10.77 -17.11 -11.65
N ASP A 73 -11.45 -16.56 -10.64
CA ASP A 73 -12.58 -15.66 -10.83
C ASP A 73 -12.19 -14.36 -11.56
N GLU A 74 -11.06 -13.73 -11.19
CA GLU A 74 -10.51 -12.57 -11.90
C GLU A 74 -10.18 -12.88 -13.37
N ARG A 75 -9.57 -14.04 -13.64
CA ARG A 75 -9.25 -14.47 -15.02
C ARG A 75 -10.49 -14.68 -15.87
N GLY A 76 -11.64 -14.98 -15.25
CA GLY A 76 -12.94 -15.02 -15.91
C GLY A 76 -13.43 -13.66 -16.43
N GLY A 77 -12.78 -12.55 -16.03
CA GLY A 77 -12.97 -11.21 -16.58
C GLY A 77 -14.27 -10.51 -16.14
N ARG A 78 -15.02 -11.12 -15.20
CA ARG A 78 -16.28 -10.56 -14.70
C ARG A 78 -16.09 -9.74 -13.43
N PHE A 79 -15.04 -10.04 -12.66
CA PHE A 79 -14.77 -9.39 -11.39
C PHE A 79 -13.29 -9.03 -11.26
N ILE A 80 -13.01 -7.98 -10.51
CA ILE A 80 -11.69 -7.73 -9.90
C ILE A 80 -11.80 -8.00 -8.40
N VAL A 81 -10.74 -8.46 -7.77
CA VAL A 81 -10.70 -8.79 -6.36
C VAL A 81 -9.79 -7.81 -5.63
N GLN A 82 -10.38 -7.10 -4.68
CA GLN A 82 -9.66 -6.16 -3.82
C GLN A 82 -9.55 -6.76 -2.42
N VAL A 83 -8.32 -6.81 -1.90
CA VAL A 83 -8.02 -7.39 -0.58
C VAL A 83 -7.85 -6.26 0.45
N ASP A 84 -8.42 -6.44 1.64
CA ASP A 84 -8.28 -5.52 2.78
C ASP A 84 -8.62 -4.07 2.42
N VAL A 85 -9.76 -3.87 1.77
CA VAL A 85 -10.31 -2.54 1.45
C VAL A 85 -10.79 -1.85 2.73
N ALA A 86 -10.40 -0.58 2.89
CA ALA A 86 -10.86 0.23 4.01
C ALA A 86 -12.33 0.67 3.85
N GLU A 87 -13.00 0.95 4.97
CA GLU A 87 -14.38 1.44 4.94
C GLU A 87 -14.53 2.73 4.12
N GLY A 88 -15.55 2.79 3.27
CA GLY A 88 -15.82 3.96 2.42
C GLY A 88 -14.93 4.08 1.17
N HIS A 89 -14.01 3.14 0.95
CA HIS A 89 -13.14 3.11 -0.22
C HIS A 89 -13.40 1.86 -1.08
N GLY A 90 -12.96 1.92 -2.35
CA GLY A 90 -13.07 0.81 -3.32
C GLY A 90 -11.72 0.16 -3.65
N ASP A 91 -10.62 0.84 -3.33
CA ASP A 91 -9.26 0.40 -3.64
C ASP A 91 -8.64 -0.29 -2.41
N GLY A 92 -8.02 -1.45 -2.63
CA GLY A 92 -7.34 -2.24 -1.61
C GLY A 92 -5.98 -2.73 -2.10
N VAL A 93 -5.47 -3.78 -1.48
CA VAL A 93 -4.30 -4.49 -1.98
C VAL A 93 -4.76 -5.41 -3.12
N PRO A 94 -4.19 -5.29 -4.34
CA PRO A 94 -4.53 -6.20 -5.41
C PRO A 94 -4.11 -7.63 -5.04
N ILE A 95 -4.98 -8.60 -5.34
CA ILE A 95 -4.70 -10.01 -5.07
C ILE A 95 -3.48 -10.54 -5.83
N THR A 96 -3.26 -9.98 -7.03
CA THR A 96 -2.01 -10.14 -7.74
C THR A 96 -0.98 -9.20 -7.12
N ALA A 97 0.14 -9.77 -6.66
CA ALA A 97 1.34 -8.96 -6.62
C ALA A 97 1.54 -8.47 -8.06
N GLN A 98 1.39 -7.17 -8.32
CA GLN A 98 2.06 -6.61 -9.49
C GLN A 98 3.51 -7.03 -9.32
N GLN A 99 3.95 -8.04 -10.06
CA GLN A 99 5.38 -8.34 -10.13
C GLN A 99 6.01 -7.01 -10.52
N PRO A 100 7.00 -6.49 -9.76
CA PRO A 100 7.87 -5.49 -10.32
C PRO A 100 8.37 -6.10 -11.63
N ARG A 101 8.01 -5.51 -12.77
CA ARG A 101 8.58 -5.94 -14.04
C ARG A 101 10.09 -5.94 -13.82
N ARG A 102 10.73 -7.10 -14.04
CA ARG A 102 12.19 -7.19 -13.98
C ARG A 102 12.75 -6.01 -14.77
N PRO A 103 13.73 -5.26 -14.25
CA PRO A 103 14.27 -4.10 -14.96
C PRO A 103 14.95 -4.57 -16.25
N GLY A 104 14.19 -4.58 -17.35
CA GLY A 104 14.71 -4.48 -18.70
C GLY A 104 15.11 -3.03 -18.91
N LEU A 105 16.33 -2.83 -19.41
CA LEU A 105 16.98 -1.55 -19.71
C LEU A 105 16.00 -0.38 -19.90
N VAL A 106 16.05 0.57 -18.96
CA VAL A 106 15.18 1.75 -18.91
C VAL A 106 15.59 2.75 -20.00
N PRO A 107 14.69 3.19 -20.89
CA PRO A 107 14.92 4.37 -21.70
C PRO A 107 14.92 5.62 -20.81
N LEU A 108 16.00 6.39 -20.87
CA LEU A 108 16.13 7.69 -20.23
C LEU A 108 15.11 8.68 -20.83
N ALA A 109 14.11 9.07 -20.03
CA ALA A 109 13.44 10.36 -20.19
C ALA A 109 13.16 10.99 -18.80
N PRO A 110 13.37 12.31 -18.62
CA PRO A 110 13.61 12.89 -17.31
C PRO A 110 12.41 13.71 -16.81
N SER A 111 11.62 13.19 -15.86
CA SER A 111 10.70 13.95 -14.95
C SER A 111 9.58 13.10 -14.31
N GLY A 112 9.42 11.84 -14.70
CA GLY A 112 8.22 11.06 -14.38
C GLY A 112 8.18 10.41 -13.00
N VAL A 113 8.31 11.14 -11.89
CA VAL A 113 7.97 10.61 -10.56
C VAL A 113 6.90 11.49 -9.93
N ARG A 114 5.89 10.85 -9.34
CA ARG A 114 4.82 11.50 -8.61
C ARG A 114 4.79 10.98 -7.17
N ALA A 115 4.23 11.80 -6.28
CA ALA A 115 3.98 11.46 -4.89
C ALA A 115 2.48 11.63 -4.63
N LEU A 116 1.89 10.63 -3.96
CA LEU A 116 0.54 10.70 -3.42
C LEU A 116 0.62 10.44 -1.92
N GLU A 117 -0.18 11.13 -1.13
CA GLU A 117 -0.29 10.82 0.29
C GLU A 117 -0.92 9.44 0.47
N LEU A 118 -0.38 8.68 1.42
CA LEU A 118 -1.02 7.43 1.81
C LEU A 118 -2.33 7.74 2.52
N SER A 119 -3.37 7.01 2.14
CA SER A 119 -4.72 7.19 2.70
C SER A 119 -5.46 5.87 2.77
N ALA A 120 -6.70 5.91 3.25
CA ALA A 120 -7.59 4.74 3.25
C ALA A 120 -7.95 4.24 1.84
N ALA A 121 -7.74 5.05 0.78
CA ALA A 121 -7.83 4.59 -0.60
C ALA A 121 -6.71 3.59 -0.98
N ASP A 122 -5.69 3.42 -0.14
CA ASP A 122 -4.66 2.40 -0.33
C ASP A 122 -4.99 1.08 0.37
N GLY A 123 -6.21 0.93 0.87
CA GLY A 123 -6.66 -0.17 1.71
C GLY A 123 -6.40 0.08 3.20
N ILE A 124 -6.72 -0.92 4.02
CA ILE A 124 -6.64 -0.85 5.50
C ILE A 124 -5.21 -0.54 5.96
N TRP A 125 -4.18 -1.09 5.31
CA TRP A 125 -2.80 -0.77 5.68
C TRP A 125 -2.47 0.71 5.45
N GLY A 126 -2.99 1.31 4.37
CA GLY A 126 -2.81 2.72 4.06
C GLY A 126 -3.51 3.60 5.07
N ASP A 127 -4.73 3.24 5.46
CA ASP A 127 -5.49 3.87 6.54
C ASP A 127 -4.70 3.85 7.86
N ILE A 128 -4.22 2.67 8.28
CA ILE A 128 -3.41 2.52 9.51
C ILE A 128 -2.14 3.38 9.46
N VAL A 129 -1.37 3.29 8.36
CA VAL A 129 -0.13 4.05 8.20
C VAL A 129 -0.41 5.55 8.23
N SER A 130 -1.44 6.02 7.53
CA SER A 130 -1.82 7.43 7.49
C SER A 130 -2.23 7.96 8.87
N LYS A 131 -2.96 7.17 9.67
CA LYS A 131 -3.36 7.52 11.04
C LYS A 131 -2.20 7.56 12.04
N LEU A 132 -1.18 6.71 11.85
CA LEU A 132 0.02 6.71 12.68
C LEU A 132 1.04 7.79 12.28
N ALA A 133 0.96 8.26 11.04
CA ALA A 133 1.86 9.27 10.51
C ALA A 133 1.45 10.68 10.94
N ARG A 134 2.41 11.60 10.91
CA ARG A 134 2.11 13.03 11.02
C ARG A 134 1.51 13.49 9.69
N PRO A 135 0.73 14.59 9.68
CA PRO A 135 0.28 15.19 8.43
C PRO A 135 1.43 15.39 7.45
N HIS A 136 1.20 15.08 6.18
CA HIS A 136 2.18 15.23 5.10
C HIS A 136 3.48 14.43 5.31
N SER A 137 3.44 13.31 6.05
CA SER A 137 4.64 12.51 6.35
C SER A 137 4.60 11.08 5.80
N ALA A 138 3.46 10.61 5.28
CA ALA A 138 3.31 9.28 4.68
C ALA A 138 2.92 9.37 3.20
N TRP A 139 3.73 8.76 2.34
CA TRP A 139 3.68 8.97 0.90
C TRP A 139 3.87 7.67 0.13
N ARG A 140 3.21 7.56 -1.02
CA ARG A 140 3.55 6.63 -2.08
C ARG A 140 4.24 7.38 -3.20
N LEU A 141 5.48 7.02 -3.48
CA LEU A 141 6.22 7.46 -4.64
C LEU A 141 6.00 6.47 -5.79
N PHE A 142 5.77 6.96 -6.99
CA PHE A 142 5.59 6.12 -8.17
C PHE A 142 6.22 6.73 -9.42
N GLU A 143 6.79 5.86 -10.25
CA GLU A 143 7.21 6.22 -11.59
C GLU A 143 5.97 6.40 -12.49
N ALA A 144 5.90 7.52 -13.21
CA ALA A 144 4.78 7.92 -14.06
C ALA A 144 4.68 7.13 -15.37
N SER A 145 5.64 6.22 -15.65
CA SER A 145 5.56 5.31 -16.79
C SER A 145 4.60 4.16 -16.49
N THR A 146 3.90 3.67 -17.53
CA THR A 146 2.95 2.55 -17.42
C THR A 146 3.64 1.28 -16.93
N GLY A 147 3.41 0.93 -15.66
CA GLY A 147 4.01 -0.20 -14.95
C GLY A 147 5.30 0.13 -14.20
N GLY A 148 5.50 1.41 -13.87
CA GLY A 148 6.64 1.90 -13.12
C GLY A 148 6.72 1.35 -11.69
N SER A 149 7.93 1.39 -11.11
CA SER A 149 8.14 1.00 -9.72
C SER A 149 7.37 1.93 -8.78
N SER A 150 6.97 1.44 -7.60
CA SER A 150 6.46 2.27 -6.51
C SER A 150 7.22 2.02 -5.21
N CYS A 151 7.10 2.95 -4.26
CA CYS A 151 7.71 2.85 -2.93
C CYS A 151 6.87 3.64 -1.92
N SER A 152 6.46 2.98 -0.85
CA SER A 152 5.85 3.62 0.31
C SER A 152 6.95 4.17 1.22
N VAL A 153 6.84 5.45 1.57
CA VAL A 153 7.82 6.17 2.38
C VAL A 153 7.10 6.91 3.50
N VAL A 154 7.62 6.78 4.73
CA VAL A 154 7.21 7.58 5.89
C VAL A 154 8.40 8.39 6.37
N ILE A 155 8.21 9.69 6.58
CA ILE A 155 9.20 10.59 7.16
C ILE A 155 8.88 10.77 8.64
N ASP A 156 9.76 10.29 9.52
CA ASP A 156 9.65 10.43 10.97
C ASP A 156 11.02 10.58 11.63
N THR A 157 11.14 11.50 12.59
CA THR A 157 12.37 11.77 13.36
C THR A 157 12.90 10.56 14.13
N ASP A 158 12.05 9.57 14.44
CA ASP A 158 12.40 8.31 15.08
C ASP A 158 11.93 7.11 14.22
N PRO A 159 12.72 6.74 13.17
CA PRO A 159 12.32 5.67 12.25
C PRO A 159 12.11 4.31 12.93
N ASP A 160 12.94 3.98 13.93
CA ASP A 160 12.86 2.69 14.62
C ASP A 160 11.64 2.61 15.55
N GLY A 161 11.37 3.67 16.32
CA GLY A 161 10.19 3.73 17.17
C GLY A 161 8.89 3.75 16.34
N TRP A 162 8.88 4.48 15.22
CA TRP A 162 7.73 4.47 14.31
C TRP A 162 7.51 3.09 13.69
N ARG A 163 8.58 2.42 13.23
CA ARG A 163 8.51 1.03 12.72
C ARG A 163 7.84 0.10 13.73
N THR A 164 8.26 0.15 14.99
CA THR A 164 7.71 -0.73 16.04
C THR A 164 6.21 -0.54 16.20
N ARG A 165 5.73 0.72 16.32
CA ARG A 165 4.29 1.03 16.43
C ARG A 165 3.50 0.56 15.20
N ALA A 166 4.06 0.77 14.01
CA ALA A 166 3.42 0.39 12.76
C ALA A 166 3.32 -1.13 12.61
N VAL A 167 4.37 -1.89 12.92
CA VAL A 167 4.33 -3.37 12.87
C VAL A 167 3.29 -3.93 13.84
N GLU A 168 3.21 -3.36 15.04
CA GLU A 168 2.20 -3.75 16.04
C GLU A 168 0.77 -3.48 15.52
N ALA A 169 0.52 -2.31 14.94
CA ALA A 169 -0.80 -1.93 14.44
C ALA A 169 -1.21 -2.69 13.16
N LEU A 170 -0.27 -2.89 12.22
CA LEU A 170 -0.53 -3.60 10.96
C LEU A 170 -0.82 -5.08 11.21
N GLY A 171 -0.13 -5.70 12.18
CA GLY A 171 -0.27 -7.11 12.48
C GLY A 171 0.13 -7.98 11.28
N ARG A 172 -0.80 -8.85 10.82
CA ARG A 172 -0.58 -9.79 9.71
C ARG A 172 -1.18 -9.34 8.37
N ARG A 173 -1.72 -8.13 8.31
CA ARG A 173 -2.39 -7.62 7.10
C ARG A 173 -1.39 -7.47 5.95
N PRO A 174 -1.75 -7.86 4.72
CA PRO A 174 -0.95 -7.59 3.54
C PRO A 174 -0.66 -6.10 3.35
N HIS A 175 0.60 -5.79 3.08
CA HIS A 175 1.05 -4.43 2.80
C HIS A 175 2.37 -4.47 2.01
N PRO A 176 2.67 -3.43 1.22
CA PRO A 176 3.96 -3.32 0.55
C PRO A 176 5.09 -3.10 1.57
N GLU A 177 6.33 -3.12 1.06
CA GLU A 177 7.46 -2.63 1.84
C GLU A 177 7.30 -1.13 2.12
N ILE A 178 7.57 -0.72 3.36
CA ILE A 178 7.50 0.68 3.79
C ILE A 178 8.89 1.11 4.27
N ALA A 179 9.45 2.13 3.63
CA ALA A 179 10.68 2.77 4.06
C ALA A 179 10.35 3.88 5.06
N VAL A 180 10.91 3.80 6.27
CA VAL A 180 10.78 4.84 7.29
C VAL A 180 12.09 5.58 7.39
N VAL A 181 12.08 6.89 7.21
CA VAL A 181 13.28 7.72 7.07
C VAL A 181 13.18 8.95 7.94
N ASP A 182 14.31 9.44 8.44
CA ASP A 182 14.34 10.68 9.22
C ASP A 182 14.25 11.95 8.37
N SER A 183 14.45 11.81 7.06
CA SER A 183 14.52 12.93 6.13
C SER A 183 14.29 12.45 4.68
N PRO A 184 13.84 13.35 3.77
CA PRO A 184 13.78 13.04 2.33
C PRO A 184 15.12 12.56 1.74
N ASP A 185 16.23 12.92 2.38
CA ASP A 185 17.59 12.58 1.96
C ASP A 185 17.96 11.12 2.25
N ALA A 186 17.36 10.52 3.28
CA ALA A 186 17.60 9.14 3.64
C ALA A 186 16.86 8.13 2.74
N VAL A 187 15.94 8.61 1.89
CA VAL A 187 15.25 7.77 0.90
C VAL A 187 16.26 7.12 -0.05
N ALA A 188 15.93 5.91 -0.54
CA ALA A 188 16.75 5.17 -1.49
C ALA A 188 17.18 6.04 -2.69
N ARG A 189 18.43 5.85 -3.15
CA ARG A 189 19.10 6.74 -4.12
C ARG A 189 18.26 7.03 -5.37
N ARG A 190 17.54 6.04 -5.89
CA ARG A 190 16.68 6.17 -7.08
C ARG A 190 15.53 7.17 -6.90
N TRP A 191 15.03 7.32 -5.67
CA TRP A 191 13.88 8.16 -5.34
C TRP A 191 14.28 9.50 -4.70
N ARG A 192 15.49 9.62 -4.16
CA ARG A 192 15.94 10.77 -3.36
C ARG A 192 15.71 12.12 -4.03
N ARG A 193 16.02 12.24 -5.32
CA ARG A 193 15.82 13.50 -6.06
C ARG A 193 14.34 13.90 -6.09
N ALA A 194 13.46 12.93 -6.32
CA ALA A 194 12.03 13.16 -6.33
C ALA A 194 11.52 13.45 -4.91
N ALA A 195 11.96 12.68 -3.92
CA ALA A 195 11.58 12.89 -2.52
C ALA A 195 11.93 14.30 -2.03
N ARG A 196 13.16 14.79 -2.30
CA ARG A 196 13.58 16.17 -1.98
C ARG A 196 12.68 17.23 -2.61
N HIS A 197 12.23 16.98 -3.83
CA HIS A 197 11.47 17.96 -4.60
C HIS A 197 9.98 17.96 -4.24
N LEU A 198 9.43 16.77 -3.96
CA LEU A 198 7.99 16.55 -3.80
C LEU A 198 7.53 16.55 -2.34
N LEU A 199 8.38 16.11 -1.41
CA LEU A 199 7.98 15.90 -0.02
C LEU A 199 8.36 17.06 0.90
N GLY A 200 8.92 18.15 0.33
CA GLY A 200 9.27 19.38 1.04
C GLY A 200 10.32 19.20 2.14
N SER A 201 10.65 20.30 2.82
CA SER A 201 11.44 20.28 4.06
C SER A 201 10.48 20.01 5.22
N THR A 202 10.76 19.00 6.04
CA THR A 202 9.98 18.70 7.25
C THR A 202 9.85 19.97 8.11
N PRO A 203 8.64 20.40 8.52
CA PRO A 203 8.54 21.40 9.57
C PRO A 203 9.17 20.82 10.84
N GLY A 204 10.09 21.60 11.42
CA GLY A 204 10.85 21.23 12.62
C GLY A 204 10.00 21.01 13.85
#